data_AF-A0A3C0A8Y9-F1
#
_entry.id   AF-A0A3C0A8Y9-F1
#
_cell.length_a   1.000
_cell.length_b   1.000
_cell.length_c   1.000
_cell.angle_alpha   90.00
_cell.angle_beta   90.00
_cell.angle_gamma   90.00
#
_symmetry.space_group_name_H-M   'P 1'
#
loop_
_entity.id
_entity.type
_entity.pdbx_description
1 polymer ?
#
loop_
_entity_poly.entity_id
_entity_poly.type
_entity_poly.pdbx_seq_one_letter_code
_entity_poly.pdbx_strand_id
1 'polypeptide(L)'
;MVSPKERILTTLFGEANTTMPKNMNKDQKTVRIYTGPTMIANGLIARLNHHGISPIVKDDHNSGITGGFSTGVPNQVRLFIRNEQLEKAKTMINQYFTEVGEPLID
;
A
#
# COMPACT_ATOMS: atom_id res chain seq x y z
N MET A 1 18.81 -45.48 44.68
CA MET A 1 18.69 -45.25 43.22
C MET A 1 17.23 -45.37 42.83
N VAL A 2 16.51 -44.25 42.76
CA VAL A 2 15.61 -43.91 41.63
C VAL A 2 15.57 -42.39 41.59
N SER A 3 15.71 -41.87 40.37
CA SER A 3 15.97 -40.48 40.05
C SER A 3 14.69 -39.67 39.80
N PRO A 4 14.81 -38.33 39.74
CA PRO A 4 13.82 -37.30 40.07
C PRO A 4 13.07 -36.85 38.80
N LYS A 5 12.01 -36.04 38.87
CA LYS A 5 12.09 -34.58 38.99
C LYS A 5 10.64 -34.07 39.00
N GLU A 6 10.19 -33.50 40.10
CA GLU A 6 10.11 -32.04 40.31
C GLU A 6 8.93 -31.40 39.55
N ARG A 7 8.17 -30.43 40.06
CA ARG A 7 8.14 -29.69 41.32
C ARG A 7 7.08 -28.60 41.09
N ILE A 8 6.47 -28.16 42.19
CA ILE A 8 5.85 -26.84 42.44
C ILE A 8 4.57 -26.41 41.71
N LEU A 9 3.50 -26.48 42.50
CA LEU A 9 2.44 -25.49 42.62
C LEU A 9 3.00 -24.04 42.66
N THR A 10 2.53 -23.18 41.76
CA THR A 10 2.55 -21.71 41.91
C THR A 10 1.45 -21.16 41.00
N THR A 11 0.38 -20.60 41.56
CA THR A 11 0.21 -19.15 41.78
C THR A 11 -0.58 -18.50 40.64
N LEU A 12 -1.85 -18.24 40.97
CA LEU A 12 -2.61 -17.00 40.73
C LEU A 12 -2.71 -16.45 39.29
N PHE A 13 -3.94 -16.46 38.78
CA PHE A 13 -4.52 -15.51 37.81
C PHE A 13 -3.51 -14.69 36.99
N GLY A 14 -2.94 -15.31 35.97
CA GLY A 14 -2.23 -14.63 34.89
C GLY A 14 -3.21 -14.34 33.75
N GLU A 15 -3.53 -13.07 33.56
CA GLU A 15 -4.28 -12.55 32.41
C GLU A 15 -3.54 -12.86 31.11
N ALA A 16 -3.84 -14.00 30.49
CA ALA A 16 -3.36 -14.31 29.15
C ALA A 16 -4.24 -13.58 28.12
N ASN A 17 -3.90 -12.33 27.81
CA ASN A 17 -4.31 -11.70 26.56
C ASN A 17 -3.09 -11.11 25.85
N THR A 18 -2.44 -12.00 25.09
CA THR A 18 -1.63 -11.79 23.91
C THR A 18 -1.57 -10.34 23.42
N THR A 19 -0.52 -9.62 23.80
CA THR A 19 -0.06 -8.47 23.01
C THR A 19 0.62 -9.03 21.76
N MET A 20 -0.14 -9.11 20.67
CA MET A 20 0.41 -9.28 19.33
C MET A 20 1.47 -8.18 19.12
N PRO A 21 2.69 -8.46 18.64
CA PRO A 21 3.61 -7.41 18.26
C PRO A 21 3.01 -6.68 17.05
N LYS A 22 2.38 -5.52 17.30
CA LYS A 22 1.90 -4.61 16.26
C LYS A 22 3.07 -3.85 15.67
N ASN A 23 4.06 -4.58 15.14
CA ASN A 23 5.22 -4.00 14.49
C ASN A 23 5.13 -4.26 12.99
N MET A 24 4.42 -3.38 12.27
CA MET A 24 4.64 -3.25 10.83
C MET A 24 4.32 -1.84 10.32
N ASN A 25 4.89 -0.83 10.97
CA ASN A 25 5.14 0.43 10.28
C ASN A 25 6.38 0.24 9.42
N LYS A 26 6.25 -0.52 8.32
CA LYS A 26 7.18 -0.34 7.21
C LYS A 26 6.81 1.01 6.63
N ASP A 27 7.72 1.95 6.71
CA ASP A 27 7.76 3.19 5.95
C ASP A 27 7.86 2.81 4.46
N GLN A 28 6.73 2.36 3.93
CA GLN A 28 6.57 1.94 2.56
C GLN A 28 6.68 3.20 1.71
N LYS A 29 7.91 3.51 1.28
CA LYS A 29 8.18 4.62 0.35
C LYS A 29 7.44 4.33 -0.94
N THR A 30 6.33 5.04 -1.11
CA THR A 30 5.52 5.01 -2.33
C THR A 30 5.86 6.21 -3.17
N VAL A 31 6.07 5.98 -4.46
CA VAL A 31 6.30 7.02 -5.46
C VAL A 31 5.01 7.24 -6.23
N ARG A 32 4.68 8.50 -6.50
CA ARG A 32 3.53 8.87 -7.32
C ARG A 32 3.89 8.67 -8.79
N ILE A 33 3.11 7.87 -9.50
CA ILE A 33 3.33 7.53 -10.91
C ILE A 33 2.36 8.20 -11.87
N TYR A 34 1.18 8.58 -11.38
CA TYR A 34 0.15 9.20 -12.21
C TYR A 34 -0.75 10.12 -11.40
N THR A 35 -1.24 11.18 -12.03
CA THR A 35 -2.29 12.06 -11.50
C THR A 35 -3.12 12.54 -12.66
N GLY A 36 -4.41 12.18 -12.67
CA GLY A 36 -5.27 12.48 -13.81
C GLY A 36 -6.62 11.76 -13.72
N PRO A 37 -7.34 11.65 -14.84
CA PRO A 37 -8.64 11.01 -14.91
C PRO A 37 -8.65 9.55 -14.41
N THR A 38 -9.70 9.17 -13.69
CA THR A 38 -9.92 7.81 -13.17
C THR A 38 -9.92 6.75 -14.28
N MET A 39 -10.34 7.10 -15.50
CA MET A 39 -10.36 6.18 -16.63
C MET A 39 -8.96 5.68 -17.00
N ILE A 40 -7.99 6.59 -17.14
CA ILE A 40 -6.59 6.25 -17.45
C ILE A 40 -5.95 5.53 -16.26
N ALA A 41 -6.24 6.00 -15.04
CA ALA A 41 -5.77 5.35 -13.83
C ALA A 41 -6.23 3.89 -13.74
N ASN A 42 -7.51 3.60 -14.00
CA ASN A 42 -8.04 2.23 -13.99
C ASN A 42 -7.40 1.34 -15.05
N GLY A 43 -7.13 1.88 -16.25
CA GLY A 43 -6.39 1.14 -17.28
C GLY A 43 -4.96 0.80 -16.82
N LEU A 44 -4.25 1.76 -16.21
CA LEU A 44 -2.92 1.52 -15.67
C LEU A 44 -2.93 0.49 -14.53
N ILE A 45 -3.92 0.57 -13.63
CA ILE A 45 -4.10 -0.41 -12.54
C ILE A 45 -4.28 -1.81 -13.09
N ALA A 46 -5.14 -1.99 -14.09
CA ALA A 46 -5.38 -3.29 -14.70
C ALA A 46 -4.09 -3.85 -15.32
N ARG A 47 -3.33 -2.99 -16.04
CA ARG A 47 -2.04 -3.37 -16.63
C ARG A 47 -1.04 -3.82 -15.57
N LEU A 48 -0.87 -3.03 -14.50
CA LEU A 48 0.05 -3.34 -13.42
C LEU A 48 -0.36 -4.62 -12.67
N ASN A 49 -1.65 -4.79 -12.37
CA ASN A 49 -2.13 -5.99 -11.68
C ASN A 49 -1.93 -7.27 -12.50
N HIS A 50 -2.04 -7.20 -13.83
CA HIS A 50 -1.74 -8.33 -14.71
C HIS A 50 -0.30 -8.84 -14.53
N HIS A 51 0.62 -7.95 -14.19
CA HIS A 51 2.03 -8.26 -13.94
C HIS A 51 2.34 -8.50 -12.45
N GLY A 52 1.31 -8.62 -11.60
CA GLY A 52 1.48 -8.84 -10.16
C GLY A 52 1.86 -7.59 -9.36
N ILE A 53 1.75 -6.41 -9.98
CA ILE A 53 2.05 -5.13 -9.34
C ILE A 53 0.72 -4.49 -8.92
N SER A 54 0.52 -4.33 -7.61
CA SER A 54 -0.68 -3.66 -7.08
C SER A 54 -0.39 -2.20 -6.74
N PRO A 55 -0.72 -1.25 -7.62
CA PRO A 55 -0.60 0.16 -7.32
C PRO A 55 -1.64 0.59 -6.27
N ILE A 56 -1.30 1.65 -5.55
CA ILE A 56 -2.10 2.26 -4.50
C ILE A 56 -2.79 3.48 -5.10
N VAL A 57 -4.12 3.41 -5.23
CA VAL A 57 -4.94 4.55 -5.64
C VAL A 57 -5.25 5.40 -4.43
N LYS A 58 -4.92 6.69 -4.49
CA LYS A 58 -5.42 7.69 -3.55
C LYS A 58 -6.38 8.61 -4.31
N ASP A 59 -7.65 8.36 -4.09
CA ASP A 59 -8.72 9.27 -4.43
C ASP A 59 -8.96 10.22 -3.26
N ASP A 60 -8.97 11.53 -3.52
CA ASP A 60 -9.07 12.55 -2.47
C ASP A 60 -10.51 12.69 -1.94
N HIS A 61 -11.51 12.10 -2.61
CA HIS A 61 -12.91 12.24 -2.17
C HIS A 61 -13.17 11.51 -0.85
N ASN A 62 -12.41 10.44 -0.53
CA ASN A 62 -12.70 9.64 0.65
C ASN A 62 -11.99 10.11 1.94
N SER A 63 -11.00 11.00 1.85
CA SER A 63 -10.29 11.55 3.03
C SER A 63 -10.52 13.05 3.25
N GLY A 64 -10.96 13.80 2.23
CA GLY A 64 -11.25 15.24 2.33
C GLY A 64 -12.44 15.60 3.22
N ILE A 65 -13.37 14.68 3.47
CA ILE A 65 -14.51 14.90 4.38
C ILE A 65 -14.03 15.08 5.84
N THR A 66 -12.85 14.58 6.22
CA THR A 66 -12.37 14.69 7.61
C THR A 66 -11.71 16.05 7.91
N GLY A 67 -11.30 16.83 6.90
CA GLY A 67 -10.42 18.00 7.10
C GLY A 67 -10.94 19.35 6.61
N GLY A 68 -12.10 19.42 5.94
CA GLY A 68 -12.79 20.69 5.64
C GLY A 68 -12.13 21.65 4.64
N PHE A 69 -10.96 21.32 4.07
CA PHE A 69 -10.26 22.17 3.09
C PHE A 69 -9.47 21.33 2.09
N SER A 70 -10.15 20.61 1.19
CA SER A 70 -9.45 20.05 0.02
C SER A 70 -9.81 20.87 -1.21
N THR A 71 -8.91 21.78 -1.60
CA THR A 71 -8.87 22.40 -2.93
C THR A 71 -8.36 21.40 -3.97
N GLY A 72 -8.79 20.14 -3.87
CA GLY A 72 -8.47 19.11 -4.84
C GLY A 72 -9.16 19.44 -6.15
N VAL A 73 -8.43 19.34 -7.26
CA VAL A 73 -9.05 19.47 -8.57
C VAL A 73 -10.09 18.36 -8.68
N PRO A 74 -11.38 18.69 -8.88
CA PRO A 74 -12.42 17.66 -8.93
C PRO A 74 -12.09 16.65 -10.03
N ASN A 75 -12.38 15.37 -9.74
CA ASN A 75 -12.28 14.28 -10.72
C ASN A 75 -10.85 13.84 -11.12
N GLN A 76 -9.85 14.09 -10.27
CA GLN A 76 -8.50 13.53 -10.45
C GLN A 76 -8.17 12.51 -9.37
N VAL A 77 -7.62 11.36 -9.79
CA VAL A 77 -7.07 10.35 -8.90
C VAL A 77 -5.56 10.36 -8.96
N ARG A 78 -4.93 9.98 -7.84
CA ARG A 78 -3.48 9.87 -7.75
C ARG A 78 -3.11 8.42 -7.58
N LEU A 79 -2.21 7.93 -8.43
CA LEU A 79 -1.68 6.58 -8.34
C LEU A 79 -0.28 6.60 -7.77
N PHE A 80 -0.05 5.66 -6.88
CA PHE A 80 1.20 5.45 -6.20
C PHE A 80 1.65 4.01 -6.40
N ILE A 81 2.96 3.78 -6.43
CA ILE A 81 3.56 2.45 -6.45
C ILE A 81 4.65 2.38 -5.41
N ARG A 82 4.95 1.18 -4.90
CA ARG A 82 6.11 0.98 -4.03
C ARG A 82 7.40 1.22 -4.82
N ASN A 83 8.37 1.90 -4.23
CA ASN A 83 9.65 2.20 -4.90
C ASN A 83 10.36 0.92 -5.39
N GLU A 84 10.28 -0.18 -4.62
CA GLU A 84 10.84 -1.49 -4.98
C GLU A 84 10.24 -2.10 -6.27
N GLN A 85 9.02 -1.69 -6.63
CA GLN A 85 8.32 -2.15 -7.84
C GLN A 85 8.39 -1.13 -8.97
N LEU A 86 8.78 0.12 -8.67
CA LEU A 86 8.83 1.21 -9.65
C LEU A 86 9.75 0.86 -10.82
N GLU A 87 10.96 0.35 -10.55
CA GLU A 87 11.92 0.01 -11.61
C GLU A 87 11.35 -1.03 -12.60
N LYS A 88 10.62 -2.03 -12.10
CA LYS A 88 9.98 -3.07 -12.93
C LYS A 88 8.74 -2.55 -13.64
N ALA A 89 7.98 -1.68 -12.98
CA ALA A 89 6.77 -1.10 -13.50
C ALA A 89 7.04 0.02 -14.52
N LYS A 90 8.19 0.71 -14.45
CA LYS A 90 8.52 1.90 -15.24
C LYS A 90 8.33 1.66 -16.73
N THR A 91 8.88 0.54 -17.23
CA THR A 91 8.72 0.16 -18.65
C THR A 91 7.24 -0.01 -19.02
N MET A 92 6.46 -0.69 -18.18
CA MET A 92 5.04 -0.95 -18.44
C MET A 92 4.20 0.33 -18.36
N ILE A 93 4.50 1.19 -17.39
CA ILE A 93 3.85 2.50 -17.21
C ILE A 93 4.12 3.35 -18.46
N ASN A 94 5.38 3.43 -18.90
CA ASN A 94 5.75 4.21 -20.07
C ASN A 94 5.16 3.65 -21.37
N GLN A 95 5.09 2.32 -21.53
CA GLN A 95 4.38 1.71 -22.66
C GLN A 95 2.90 2.11 -22.65
N TYR A 96 2.23 1.98 -21.51
CA TYR A 96 0.83 2.38 -21.39
C TYR A 96 0.63 3.87 -21.67
N PHE A 97 1.48 4.74 -21.12
CA PHE A 97 1.42 6.19 -21.37
C PHE A 97 1.65 6.56 -22.83
N THR A 98 2.52 5.83 -23.52
CA THR A 98 2.68 5.99 -24.98
C THR A 98 1.40 5.63 -25.73
N GLU A 99 0.69 4.58 -25.31
CA GLU A 99 -0.58 4.15 -25.92
C GLU A 99 -1.71 5.17 -25.67
N VAL A 100 -1.77 5.77 -24.48
CA VAL A 100 -2.85 6.71 -24.10
C VAL A 100 -2.53 8.19 -24.32
N GLY A 101 -1.30 8.52 -24.74
CA GLY A 101 -0.86 9.90 -24.97
C GLY A 101 -0.52 10.69 -23.69
N GLU A 102 -0.09 10.02 -22.63
CA GLU A 102 0.32 10.61 -21.35
C GLU A 102 1.85 10.83 -21.29
N PRO A 103 2.34 11.78 -20.47
CA PRO A 103 3.77 12.04 -20.35
C PRO A 103 4.49 10.89 -19.63
N LEU A 104 5.62 10.46 -20.19
CA LEU A 104 6.45 9.38 -19.65
C LEU A 104 7.09 9.76 -18.31
N ILE A 105 7.30 8.75 -17.47
CA ILE A 105 7.99 8.89 -16.19
C ILE A 105 9.47 8.47 -16.31
N ASP A 106 10.33 9.22 -15.63
CA ASP A 106 11.75 8.89 -15.43
C ASP A 106 12.01 8.16 -14.09
#